data_AF-A0ABC8KAF1-F1
#
_entry.id   AF-A0ABC8KAF1-F1
#
_cell.length_a   1.000
_cell.length_b   1.000
_cell.length_c   1.000
_cell.angle_alpha   90.00
_cell.angle_beta   90.00
_cell.angle_gamma   90.00
#
_symmetry.space_group_name_H-M   'P 1'
#
loop_
_entity.id
_entity.type
_entity.pdbx_description
1 polymer ?
#
loop_
_entity_poly.entity_id
_entity_poly.type
_entity_poly.pdbx_seq_one_letter_code
_entity_poly.pdbx_strand_id
1 'polypeptide(L)'
;MFIGPSPPHTHLLNNRRNNHSPRNATVSSALPDLLLAAISLLLLSSSPKPPNRFSFPLTPRRRSTAMSRRSPPPPQRFANPQSLSDWLQPRLPPDSFAAWGVKPGTKNVHNLWIELSDGETSITDSTPPLRTVNVVTVRVMGRDGSILVEGRQELSDGSVRERNRPLSEKMKPDESPDQAVIRAVKEELGSIFDAGDDVVERVKIVPGSYSRRVEEKSSLSYPGLPACYVLHSVDAIVEGLPEEDFCTDENEYEEARAEGKAVTVKRHHWKWVSPDSIRA
;
A
#
# COMPACT_ATOMS: atom_id res chain seq x y z
N MET A 1 -21.61 -16.63 84.69
CA MET A 1 -21.89 -15.43 85.51
C MET A 1 -21.90 -14.21 84.61
N PHE A 2 -22.81 -13.29 84.92
CA PHE A 2 -23.17 -12.07 84.17
C PHE A 2 -22.28 -10.87 84.53
N ILE A 3 -22.26 -9.85 83.65
CA ILE A 3 -21.90 -8.42 83.85
C ILE A 3 -20.37 -8.14 83.85
N GLY A 4 -19.80 -7.14 83.16
CA GLY A 4 -20.30 -5.88 82.61
C GLY A 4 -19.17 -5.08 81.87
N PRO A 5 -19.20 -3.73 81.81
CA PRO A 5 -19.22 -2.96 80.55
C PRO A 5 -17.95 -2.16 80.15
N SER A 6 -18.07 -1.51 78.98
CA SER A 6 -17.14 -0.79 78.08
C SER A 6 -16.34 0.43 78.61
N PRO A 7 -15.35 0.90 77.81
CA PRO A 7 -15.30 2.32 77.41
C PRO A 7 -14.92 2.56 75.92
N PRO A 8 -14.97 3.81 75.40
CA PRO A 8 -15.47 4.07 74.05
C PRO A 8 -14.49 4.77 73.06
N HIS A 9 -15.02 4.98 71.85
CA HIS A 9 -14.66 5.96 70.81
C HIS A 9 -13.40 5.75 69.96
N THR A 10 -13.65 5.53 68.66
CA THR A 10 -13.25 6.51 67.63
C THR A 10 -14.15 6.35 66.40
N HIS A 11 -15.01 7.35 66.19
CA HIS A 11 -15.68 7.59 64.91
C HIS A 11 -14.80 8.56 64.13
N LEU A 12 -14.25 8.13 62.99
CA LEU A 12 -13.97 9.03 61.88
C LEU A 12 -14.51 8.42 60.60
N LEU A 13 -15.66 8.95 60.22
CA LEU A 13 -16.19 9.15 58.88
C LEU A 13 -15.36 8.52 57.75
N ASN A 14 -15.97 7.55 57.06
CA ASN A 14 -15.86 7.60 55.61
C ASN A 14 -17.15 7.24 54.90
N ASN A 15 -17.46 8.09 53.93
CA ASN A 15 -18.75 8.32 53.34
C ASN A 15 -19.08 7.19 52.35
N ARG A 16 -20.14 6.43 52.64
CA ARG A 16 -20.66 5.35 51.79
C ARG A 16 -21.44 5.97 50.64
N ARG A 17 -20.85 6.02 49.44
CA ARG A 17 -21.60 6.23 48.19
C ARG A 17 -21.57 4.98 47.33
N ASN A 18 -22.74 4.35 47.33
CA ASN A 18 -23.34 3.39 46.43
C ASN A 18 -22.57 2.98 45.16
N ASN A 19 -22.40 1.67 45.08
CA ASN A 19 -22.25 0.87 43.87
C ASN A 19 -23.23 1.29 42.77
N HIS A 20 -22.71 1.75 41.65
CA HIS A 20 -23.19 1.34 40.33
C HIS A 20 -21.97 1.10 39.45
N SER A 21 -21.78 -0.17 39.11
CA SER A 21 -20.76 -0.66 38.19
C SER A 21 -21.33 -0.58 36.77
N PRO A 22 -20.74 0.21 35.85
CA PRO A 22 -20.87 -0.05 34.44
C PRO A 22 -19.73 -0.97 34.00
N ARG A 23 -20.15 -1.99 33.26
CA ARG A 23 -19.36 -3.00 32.58
C ARG A 23 -18.15 -2.41 31.85
N ASN A 24 -17.02 -3.08 32.01
CA ASN A 24 -15.81 -3.08 31.20
C ASN A 24 -15.98 -2.39 29.84
N ALA A 25 -15.45 -1.18 29.73
CA ALA A 25 -15.12 -0.60 28.44
C ALA A 25 -14.03 -1.47 27.82
N THR A 26 -14.40 -2.19 26.76
CA THR A 26 -13.45 -2.86 25.87
C THR A 26 -12.47 -1.80 25.40
N VAL A 27 -11.22 -1.92 25.85
CA VAL A 27 -10.09 -1.20 25.28
C VAL A 27 -10.02 -1.62 23.81
N SER A 28 -10.59 -0.79 22.93
CA SER A 28 -10.45 -0.94 21.49
C SER A 28 -9.00 -0.68 21.16
N SER A 29 -8.20 -1.75 21.16
CA SER A 29 -6.83 -1.73 20.65
C SER A 29 -6.89 -1.27 19.19
N ALA A 30 -6.51 -0.01 18.96
CA ALA A 30 -6.29 0.52 17.62
C ALA A 30 -5.21 -0.35 16.94
N LEU A 31 -5.64 -1.17 15.99
CA LEU A 31 -4.75 -1.92 15.10
C LEU A 31 -4.20 -0.94 14.06
N PRO A 32 -2.89 -0.93 13.75
CA PRO A 32 -2.38 -0.12 12.67
C PRO A 32 -2.84 -0.64 11.30
N ASP A 33 -3.29 0.30 10.47
CA ASP A 33 -4.06 0.11 9.25
C ASP A 33 -3.24 -0.45 8.07
N LEU A 34 -3.66 -1.62 7.60
CA LEU A 34 -3.07 -2.33 6.47
C LEU A 34 -3.77 -1.97 5.15
N LEU A 35 -2.99 -1.41 4.22
CA LEU A 35 -3.17 -1.30 2.76
C LEU A 35 -3.68 0.03 2.22
N LEU A 36 -2.71 0.92 2.03
CA LEU A 36 -2.69 2.00 1.04
C LEU A 36 -1.31 1.93 0.38
N ALA A 37 -1.00 0.89 -0.40
CA ALA A 37 0.22 0.89 -1.20
C ALA A 37 0.32 2.20 -2.00
N ALA A 38 1.53 2.77 -2.09
CA ALA A 38 1.77 3.89 -2.98
C ALA A 38 1.37 3.45 -4.39
N ILE A 39 0.77 4.34 -5.17
CA ILE A 39 0.54 4.07 -6.59
C ILE A 39 1.63 4.87 -7.29
N SER A 40 2.66 4.19 -7.77
CA SER A 40 3.69 4.82 -8.58
C SER A 40 3.12 5.08 -9.98
N LEU A 41 2.48 6.25 -10.15
CA LEU A 41 1.99 6.76 -11.43
C LEU A 41 3.17 7.21 -12.30
N LEU A 42 3.91 6.25 -12.86
CA LEU A 42 4.93 6.51 -13.88
C LEU A 42 4.47 6.00 -15.25
N LEU A 43 3.87 6.92 -16.02
CA LEU A 43 3.69 6.88 -17.48
C LEU A 43 4.29 8.22 -17.99
N LEU A 44 5.09 8.40 -19.04
CA LEU A 44 5.49 7.63 -20.20
C LEU A 44 6.96 7.97 -20.54
N SER A 45 7.81 6.99 -20.86
CA SER A 45 9.10 7.27 -21.52
C SER A 45 8.91 7.33 -23.04
N SER A 46 8.79 8.53 -23.60
CA SER A 46 9.10 8.76 -25.02
C SER A 46 10.56 9.20 -25.13
N SER A 47 11.45 8.30 -25.57
CA SER A 47 12.85 8.68 -25.85
C SER A 47 12.92 9.61 -27.07
N PRO A 48 13.60 10.77 -26.98
CA PRO A 48 14.01 11.52 -28.15
C PRO A 48 15.26 10.87 -28.76
N LYS A 49 15.20 10.55 -30.06
CA LYS A 49 16.35 10.06 -30.84
C LYS A 49 17.32 11.21 -31.13
N PRO A 50 18.65 11.02 -30.99
CA PRO A 50 19.62 11.97 -31.53
C PRO A 50 19.77 11.79 -33.05
N PRO A 51 20.09 12.85 -33.81
CA PRO A 51 20.48 12.72 -35.20
C PRO A 51 21.99 12.49 -35.26
N ASN A 52 22.45 11.44 -35.95
CA ASN A 52 23.50 11.64 -36.93
C ASN A 52 23.70 10.46 -37.89
N ARG A 53 24.05 10.87 -39.10
CA ARG A 53 24.21 10.13 -40.33
C ARG A 53 25.57 9.44 -40.34
N PHE A 54 25.59 8.15 -40.64
CA PHE A 54 26.69 7.54 -41.40
C PHE A 54 26.11 6.47 -42.34
N SER A 55 26.58 6.50 -43.58
CA SER A 55 26.08 5.78 -44.75
C SER A 55 26.89 4.49 -44.99
N PHE A 56 26.36 3.65 -45.90
CA PHE A 56 26.95 2.49 -46.61
C PHE A 56 26.68 1.09 -46.00
N PRO A 57 26.66 0.01 -46.83
CA PRO A 57 25.81 -0.19 -48.01
C PRO A 57 24.96 -1.48 -47.90
N LEU A 58 24.00 -1.59 -48.83
CA LEU A 58 22.96 -2.63 -48.93
C LEU A 58 23.53 -4.03 -49.22
N THR A 59 23.09 -5.04 -48.45
CA THR A 59 22.93 -6.42 -48.93
C THR A 59 21.63 -7.04 -48.37
N PRO A 60 20.87 -7.82 -49.17
CA PRO A 60 19.53 -8.24 -48.81
C PRO A 60 19.55 -9.58 -48.06
N ARG A 61 19.27 -9.57 -46.76
CA ARG A 61 19.03 -10.80 -45.99
C ARG A 61 17.60 -10.80 -45.41
N ARG A 62 16.74 -11.54 -46.11
CA ARG A 62 15.46 -12.15 -45.72
C ARG A 62 14.94 -11.74 -44.32
N ARG A 63 14.03 -10.76 -44.29
CA ARG A 63 13.21 -10.40 -43.11
C ARG A 63 12.14 -11.46 -42.89
N SER A 64 12.27 -12.26 -41.83
CA SER A 64 11.14 -12.87 -41.14
C SER A 64 10.74 -11.95 -40.00
N THR A 65 9.92 -10.93 -40.30
CA THR A 65 9.24 -10.12 -39.30
C THR A 65 8.08 -10.94 -38.74
N ALA A 66 8.35 -11.73 -37.71
CA ALA A 66 7.29 -12.13 -36.78
C ALA A 66 6.85 -10.86 -36.05
N MET A 67 5.75 -10.26 -36.53
CA MET A 67 5.05 -9.22 -35.76
C MET A 67 4.54 -9.90 -34.49
N SER A 68 5.21 -9.64 -33.37
CA SER A 68 4.64 -9.86 -32.05
C SER A 68 3.37 -9.04 -31.98
N ARG A 69 2.23 -9.69 -32.22
CA ARG A 69 0.91 -9.13 -31.97
C ARG A 69 0.86 -8.85 -30.47
N ARG A 70 1.05 -7.60 -30.08
CA ARG A 70 0.59 -7.14 -28.78
C ARG A 70 -0.90 -7.48 -28.71
N SER A 71 -1.28 -8.31 -27.75
CA SER A 71 -2.67 -8.57 -27.42
C SER A 71 -3.37 -7.22 -27.24
N PRO A 72 -4.58 -7.00 -27.80
CA PRO A 72 -5.36 -5.83 -27.47
C PRO A 72 -5.55 -5.77 -25.94
N PRO A 73 -5.51 -4.58 -25.33
CA PRO A 73 -5.78 -4.46 -23.91
C PRO A 73 -7.15 -5.09 -23.61
N PRO A 74 -7.29 -5.79 -22.48
CA PRO A 74 -8.58 -6.38 -22.11
C PRO A 74 -9.65 -5.28 -22.14
N PRO A 75 -10.88 -5.60 -22.59
CA PRO A 75 -11.94 -4.60 -22.68
C PRO A 75 -12.17 -3.97 -21.31
N GLN A 76 -11.95 -2.66 -21.22
CA GLN A 76 -12.24 -1.90 -20.00
C GLN A 76 -13.73 -2.04 -19.67
N ARG A 77 -14.03 -2.64 -18.53
CA ARG A 77 -15.41 -2.90 -18.07
C ARG A 77 -16.24 -1.61 -17.94
N PHE A 78 -15.58 -0.49 -17.64
CA PHE A 78 -16.19 0.82 -17.43
C PHE A 78 -15.47 1.87 -18.29
N ALA A 79 -16.22 2.56 -19.15
CA ALA A 79 -15.64 3.51 -20.12
C ALA A 79 -15.13 4.81 -19.46
N ASN A 80 -15.70 5.19 -18.33
CA ASN A 80 -15.35 6.41 -17.59
C ASN A 80 -15.75 6.29 -16.11
N PRO A 81 -15.29 7.21 -15.23
CA PRO A 81 -15.64 7.19 -13.81
C PRO A 81 -17.15 7.26 -13.53
N GLN A 82 -17.93 7.96 -14.36
CA GLN A 82 -19.38 8.05 -14.18
C GLN A 82 -20.06 6.69 -14.36
N SER A 83 -19.70 5.94 -15.42
CA SER A 83 -20.24 4.60 -15.65
C SER A 83 -19.91 3.60 -14.53
N LEU A 84 -18.76 3.78 -13.86
CA LEU A 84 -18.41 3.03 -12.66
C LEU A 84 -19.28 3.47 -11.46
N SER A 85 -19.46 4.78 -11.26
CA SER A 85 -20.31 5.33 -10.21
C SER A 85 -21.75 4.81 -10.31
N ASP A 86 -22.34 4.90 -11.50
CA ASP A 86 -23.71 4.45 -11.77
C ASP A 86 -23.88 2.96 -11.47
N TRP A 87 -22.85 2.15 -11.72
CA TRP A 87 -22.85 0.73 -11.41
C TRP A 87 -22.69 0.45 -9.91
N LEU A 88 -21.88 1.23 -9.18
CA LEU A 88 -21.64 1.07 -7.75
C LEU A 88 -22.78 1.57 -6.86
N GLN A 89 -23.41 2.69 -7.22
CA GLN A 89 -24.41 3.38 -6.41
C GLN A 89 -25.57 2.47 -5.93
N PRO A 90 -26.20 1.62 -6.78
CA PRO A 90 -27.24 0.72 -6.31
C PRO A 90 -26.72 -0.53 -5.56
N ARG A 91 -25.40 -0.75 -5.50
CA ARG A 91 -24.76 -1.97 -4.97
C ARG A 91 -24.04 -1.78 -3.64
N LEU A 92 -23.79 -0.53 -3.24
CA LEU A 92 -23.07 -0.19 -2.01
C LEU A 92 -23.97 0.55 -1.02
N PRO A 93 -23.68 0.47 0.30
CA PRO A 93 -24.41 1.27 1.30
C PRO A 93 -24.25 2.78 1.00
N PRO A 94 -25.35 3.55 0.89
CA PRO A 94 -25.31 4.96 0.47
C PRO A 94 -24.36 5.83 1.31
N ASP A 95 -24.43 5.71 2.63
CA ASP A 95 -23.59 6.50 3.56
C ASP A 95 -22.11 6.17 3.41
N SER A 96 -21.78 4.90 3.11
CA SER A 96 -20.40 4.47 2.91
C SER A 96 -19.85 4.97 1.57
N PHE A 97 -20.66 4.88 0.51
CA PHE A 97 -20.27 5.36 -0.82
C PHE A 97 -20.15 6.89 -0.86
N ALA A 98 -21.04 7.61 -0.19
CA ALA A 98 -20.99 9.07 -0.09
C ALA A 98 -19.73 9.58 0.65
N ALA A 99 -19.08 8.75 1.46
CA ALA A 99 -17.85 9.12 2.15
C ALA A 99 -16.61 9.17 1.23
N TRP A 100 -16.67 8.58 0.03
CA TRP A 100 -15.52 8.44 -0.87
C TRP A 100 -15.04 9.79 -1.40
N GLY A 101 -13.77 10.12 -1.15
CA GLY A 101 -13.17 11.40 -1.52
C GLY A 101 -13.61 12.57 -0.64
N VAL A 102 -14.47 12.34 0.36
CA VAL A 102 -14.94 13.34 1.32
C VAL A 102 -14.32 13.09 2.69
N LYS A 103 -14.35 11.84 3.17
CA LYS A 103 -13.75 11.47 4.46
C LYS A 103 -12.22 11.34 4.31
N PRO A 104 -11.42 11.89 5.24
CA PRO A 104 -9.97 11.73 5.23
C PRO A 104 -9.54 10.27 5.11
N GLY A 105 -8.55 10.01 4.25
CA GLY A 105 -8.01 8.66 3.99
C GLY A 105 -8.82 7.82 2.99
N THR A 106 -9.98 8.28 2.54
CA THR A 106 -10.74 7.61 1.48
C THR A 106 -10.31 8.07 0.08
N LYS A 107 -10.44 7.18 -0.88
CA LYS A 107 -10.26 7.47 -2.30
C LYS A 107 -11.61 7.73 -2.95
N ASN A 108 -11.63 8.47 -4.06
CA ASN A 108 -12.85 8.74 -4.82
C ASN A 108 -13.08 7.71 -5.94
N VAL A 109 -14.22 7.80 -6.63
CA VAL A 109 -14.56 6.90 -7.76
C VAL A 109 -13.54 7.00 -8.89
N HIS A 110 -12.99 8.18 -9.16
CA HIS A 110 -11.97 8.37 -10.20
C HIS A 110 -10.70 7.54 -9.92
N ASN A 111 -10.24 7.50 -8.67
CA ASN A 111 -9.13 6.64 -8.26
C ASN A 111 -9.44 5.16 -8.54
N LEU A 112 -10.64 4.68 -8.17
CA LEU A 112 -10.99 3.27 -8.40
C LEU A 112 -11.06 2.95 -9.89
N TRP A 113 -11.59 3.88 -10.69
CA TRP A 113 -11.65 3.72 -12.14
C TRP A 113 -10.25 3.62 -12.77
N ILE A 114 -9.28 4.43 -12.31
CA ILE A 114 -7.87 4.31 -12.74
C ILE A 114 -7.32 2.94 -12.34
N GLU A 115 -7.45 2.53 -11.08
CA GLU A 115 -6.96 1.23 -10.60
C GLU A 115 -7.51 0.04 -11.41
N LEU A 116 -8.78 0.11 -11.80
CA LEU A 116 -9.43 -0.91 -12.65
C LEU A 116 -8.96 -0.82 -14.11
N SER A 117 -8.74 0.39 -14.62
CA SER A 117 -8.32 0.64 -16.00
C SER A 117 -6.88 0.21 -16.27
N ASP A 118 -6.02 0.39 -15.27
CA ASP A 118 -4.61 -0.01 -15.30
C ASP A 118 -4.43 -1.48 -14.91
N GLY A 119 -5.49 -2.15 -14.44
CA GLY A 119 -5.49 -3.56 -14.06
C GLY A 119 -4.78 -3.85 -12.73
N GLU A 120 -4.40 -2.83 -11.96
CA GLU A 120 -3.90 -2.96 -10.59
C GLU A 120 -4.92 -3.60 -9.64
N THR A 121 -6.19 -3.54 -10.04
CA THR A 121 -7.32 -4.06 -9.27
C THR A 121 -8.34 -4.68 -10.23
N SER A 122 -9.04 -5.70 -9.76
CA SER A 122 -10.22 -6.23 -10.43
C SER A 122 -11.45 -6.12 -9.54
N ILE A 123 -12.64 -6.15 -10.14
CA ILE A 123 -13.89 -6.11 -9.40
C ILE A 123 -14.85 -7.19 -9.90
N THR A 124 -15.31 -8.02 -8.97
CA THR A 124 -16.28 -9.09 -9.23
C THR A 124 -17.69 -8.57 -9.00
N ASP A 125 -18.63 -8.95 -9.87
CA ASP A 125 -20.06 -8.61 -9.74
C ASP A 125 -20.77 -9.52 -8.73
N SER A 126 -20.28 -9.50 -7.48
CA SER A 126 -20.95 -10.11 -6.34
C SER A 126 -21.88 -9.10 -5.65
N THR A 127 -22.63 -9.54 -4.64
CA THR A 127 -23.48 -8.66 -3.83
C THR A 127 -23.07 -8.73 -2.36
N PRO A 128 -22.35 -7.73 -1.82
CA PRO A 128 -21.80 -6.55 -2.51
C PRO A 128 -20.65 -6.91 -3.47
N PRO A 129 -20.28 -6.03 -4.41
CA PRO A 129 -19.12 -6.20 -5.29
C PRO A 129 -17.83 -6.45 -4.50
N LEU A 130 -16.97 -7.34 -5.00
CA LEU A 130 -15.70 -7.67 -4.36
C LEU A 130 -14.52 -7.13 -5.17
N ARG A 131 -13.76 -6.20 -4.57
CA ARG A 131 -12.53 -5.66 -5.14
C ARG A 131 -11.37 -6.60 -4.85
N THR A 132 -10.60 -7.01 -5.85
CA THR A 132 -9.41 -7.87 -5.65
C THR A 132 -8.15 -7.11 -6.00
N VAL A 133 -7.15 -7.17 -5.11
CA VAL A 133 -5.83 -6.53 -5.28
C VAL A 133 -4.74 -7.55 -5.03
N ASN A 134 -3.76 -7.60 -5.94
CA ASN A 134 -2.52 -8.36 -5.72
C ASN A 134 -1.46 -7.41 -5.19
N VAL A 135 -0.83 -7.76 -4.07
CA VAL A 135 0.16 -6.93 -3.39
C VAL A 135 1.38 -7.77 -3.11
N VAL A 136 2.56 -7.29 -3.50
CA VAL A 136 3.83 -7.85 -3.06
C VAL A 136 4.25 -7.17 -1.75
N THR A 137 4.72 -7.96 -0.80
CA THR A 137 5.28 -7.49 0.47
C THR A 137 6.71 -7.99 0.57
N VAL A 138 7.66 -7.08 0.54
CA VAL A 138 9.10 -7.36 0.58
C VAL A 138 9.59 -7.19 2.01
N ARG A 139 10.00 -8.28 2.66
CA ARG A 139 10.75 -8.21 3.91
C ARG A 139 12.22 -8.05 3.56
N VAL A 140 12.69 -6.80 3.58
CA VAL A 140 14.10 -6.50 3.35
C VAL A 140 14.87 -6.79 4.63
N MET A 141 15.81 -7.73 4.56
CA MET A 141 16.56 -8.25 5.70
C MET A 141 17.83 -7.43 5.94
N GLY A 142 17.99 -6.91 7.17
CA GLY A 142 19.19 -6.24 7.66
C GLY A 142 20.29 -7.24 8.06
N ARG A 143 21.51 -6.75 8.28
CA ARG A 143 22.68 -7.61 8.61
C ARG A 143 22.53 -8.34 9.94
N ASP A 144 21.84 -7.73 10.89
CA ASP A 144 21.58 -8.23 12.25
C ASP A 144 20.29 -9.07 12.35
N GLY A 145 19.65 -9.36 11.21
CA GLY A 145 18.35 -10.03 11.16
C GLY A 145 17.16 -9.11 11.40
N SER A 146 17.37 -7.78 11.51
CA SER A 146 16.29 -6.81 11.47
C SER A 146 15.56 -6.82 10.12
N ILE A 147 14.38 -6.22 10.09
CA ILE A 147 13.57 -6.07 8.88
C ILE A 147 13.29 -4.59 8.66
N LEU A 148 13.44 -4.15 7.41
CA LEU A 148 13.08 -2.79 7.03
C LEU A 148 11.57 -2.63 7.00
N VAL A 149 11.06 -1.62 7.69
CA VAL A 149 9.66 -1.24 7.64
C VAL A 149 9.51 0.23 7.32
N GLU A 150 8.47 0.53 6.55
CA GLU A 150 7.95 1.88 6.43
C GLU A 150 7.25 2.23 7.74
N GLY A 151 7.86 3.13 8.52
CA GLY A 151 7.28 3.63 9.76
C GLY A 151 6.08 4.54 9.47
N ARG A 152 6.32 5.57 8.65
CA ARG A 152 5.32 6.56 8.25
C ARG A 152 5.58 7.11 6.84
N GLN A 153 4.58 7.76 6.28
CA GLN A 153 4.65 8.48 5.01
C GLN A 153 4.20 9.93 5.17
N GLU A 154 4.81 10.84 4.41
CA GLU A 154 4.32 12.19 4.17
C GLU A 154 3.66 12.24 2.79
N LEU A 155 2.47 12.83 2.70
CA LEU A 155 1.73 12.97 1.46
C LEU A 155 1.88 14.35 0.84
N SER A 156 1.48 14.50 -0.42
CA SER A 156 1.51 15.79 -1.13
C SER A 156 0.58 16.86 -0.56
N ASP A 157 -0.45 16.48 0.22
CA ASP A 157 -1.29 17.41 0.98
C ASP A 157 -0.69 17.82 2.35
N GLY A 158 0.53 17.34 2.66
CA GLY A 158 1.24 17.59 3.92
C GLY A 158 0.78 16.71 5.08
N SER A 159 -0.22 15.83 4.90
CA SER A 159 -0.64 14.91 5.94
C SER A 159 0.37 13.76 6.12
N VAL A 160 0.40 13.22 7.34
CA VAL A 160 1.29 12.10 7.71
C VAL A 160 0.45 10.87 8.01
N ARG A 161 0.90 9.70 7.55
CA ARG A 161 0.27 8.41 7.82
C ARG A 161 1.25 7.44 8.45
N GLU A 162 0.86 6.85 9.58
CA GLU A 162 1.55 5.72 10.18
C GLU A 162 1.28 4.44 9.38
N ARG A 163 2.31 3.58 9.26
CA ARG A 163 2.29 2.42 8.37
C ARG A 163 2.79 1.17 9.09
N ASN A 164 3.97 1.29 9.69
CA ASN A 164 4.67 0.25 10.45
C ASN A 164 4.61 -1.13 9.78
N ARG A 165 4.92 -1.19 8.48
CA ARG A 165 4.85 -2.42 7.68
C ARG A 165 6.03 -2.54 6.71
N PRO A 166 6.36 -3.76 6.24
CA PRO A 166 7.37 -3.92 5.20
C PRO A 166 6.98 -3.21 3.90
N LEU A 167 7.97 -2.97 3.04
CA LEU A 167 7.79 -2.46 1.68
C LEU A 167 6.67 -3.24 0.98
N SER A 168 5.61 -2.53 0.56
CA SER A 168 4.39 -3.16 0.07
C SER A 168 3.86 -2.43 -1.16
N GLU A 169 3.83 -3.14 -2.27
CA GLU A 169 3.53 -2.54 -3.58
C GLU A 169 2.45 -3.34 -4.31
N LYS A 170 1.54 -2.65 -5.01
CA LYS A 170 0.56 -3.36 -5.83
C LYS A 170 1.26 -3.99 -7.02
N MET A 171 0.88 -5.21 -7.38
CA MET A 171 1.41 -5.85 -8.58
C MET A 171 0.74 -5.28 -9.83
N LYS A 172 1.52 -5.08 -10.90
CA LYS A 172 0.99 -4.74 -12.22
C LYS A 172 0.42 -5.99 -12.92
N PRO A 173 -0.45 -5.83 -13.93
CA PRO A 173 -0.92 -6.97 -14.72
C PRO A 173 0.26 -7.74 -15.32
N ASP A 174 0.15 -9.08 -15.30
CA ASP A 174 1.12 -10.02 -15.86
C ASP A 174 2.54 -9.96 -15.25
N GLU A 175 2.73 -9.26 -14.13
CA GLU A 175 4.00 -9.17 -13.40
C GLU A 175 4.19 -10.36 -12.45
N SER A 176 5.39 -10.95 -12.40
CA SER A 176 5.73 -11.96 -11.40
C SER A 176 6.01 -11.32 -10.03
N PRO A 177 5.89 -12.05 -8.90
CA PRO A 177 6.27 -11.52 -7.59
C PRO A 177 7.71 -10.97 -7.58
N ASP A 178 8.66 -11.65 -8.20
CA ASP A 178 10.06 -11.23 -8.26
C ASP A 178 10.24 -9.92 -9.05
N GLN A 179 9.53 -9.76 -10.17
CA GLN A 179 9.53 -8.51 -10.94
C GLN A 179 8.95 -7.36 -10.10
N ALA A 180 7.84 -7.63 -9.39
CA ALA A 180 7.22 -6.66 -8.50
C ALA A 180 8.13 -6.28 -7.31
N VAL A 181 8.90 -7.22 -6.74
CA VAL A 181 9.91 -6.94 -5.71
C VAL A 181 10.95 -5.94 -6.23
N ILE A 182 11.56 -6.24 -7.39
CA ILE A 182 12.61 -5.41 -7.98
C ILE A 182 12.06 -4.02 -8.29
N ARG A 183 10.84 -3.95 -8.84
CA ARG A 183 10.18 -2.67 -9.12
C ARG A 183 9.89 -1.88 -7.85
N ALA A 184 9.36 -2.52 -6.81
CA ALA A 184 9.07 -1.87 -5.54
C ALA A 184 10.33 -1.28 -4.90
N VAL A 185 11.44 -2.04 -4.89
CA VAL A 185 12.73 -1.54 -4.39
C VAL A 185 13.22 -0.35 -5.24
N LYS A 186 13.09 -0.44 -6.56
CA LYS A 186 13.48 0.65 -7.47
C LYS A 186 12.65 1.91 -7.28
N GLU A 187 11.34 1.79 -7.16
CA GLU A 187 10.41 2.92 -7.05
C GLU A 187 10.52 3.59 -5.67
N GLU A 188 10.55 2.82 -4.58
CA GLU A 188 10.50 3.39 -3.22
C GLU A 188 11.88 3.58 -2.55
N LEU A 189 12.88 2.75 -2.88
CA LEU A 189 14.22 2.82 -2.27
C LEU A 189 15.29 3.34 -3.25
N GLY A 190 14.94 3.50 -4.52
CA GLY A 190 15.87 3.81 -5.60
C GLY A 190 16.62 5.14 -5.44
N SER A 191 16.04 6.11 -4.73
CA SER A 191 16.66 7.43 -4.51
C SER A 191 17.90 7.39 -3.61
N ILE A 192 18.15 6.26 -2.93
CA ILE A 192 19.32 6.05 -2.08
C ILE A 192 20.56 5.71 -2.91
N PHE A 193 20.35 5.09 -4.07
CA PHE A 193 21.43 4.59 -4.91
C PHE A 193 21.92 5.69 -5.86
N ASP A 194 23.21 5.61 -6.24
CA ASP A 194 23.81 6.61 -7.10
C ASP A 194 23.26 6.51 -8.53
N ALA A 195 23.26 7.65 -9.25
CA ALA A 195 22.82 7.71 -10.63
C ALA A 195 23.74 6.87 -11.54
N GLY A 196 23.33 5.63 -11.82
CA GLY A 196 24.10 4.66 -12.60
C GLY A 196 24.12 3.26 -11.98
N ASP A 197 23.74 3.13 -10.71
CA ASP A 197 23.57 1.85 -10.05
C ASP A 197 22.39 1.06 -10.65
N ASP A 198 22.64 -0.20 -11.02
CA ASP A 198 21.56 -1.10 -11.40
C ASP A 198 20.92 -1.70 -10.13
N VAL A 199 19.72 -1.22 -9.80
CA VAL A 199 18.94 -1.74 -8.66
C VAL A 199 18.73 -3.25 -8.77
N VAL A 200 18.64 -3.80 -9.99
CA VAL A 200 18.47 -5.25 -10.19
C VAL A 200 19.64 -6.03 -9.60
N GLU A 201 20.86 -5.52 -9.72
CA GLU A 201 22.07 -6.19 -9.20
C GLU A 201 22.17 -6.11 -7.68
N ARG A 202 21.52 -5.10 -7.07
CA ARG A 202 21.49 -4.90 -5.61
C ARG A 202 20.46 -5.75 -4.90
N VAL A 203 19.45 -6.26 -5.60
CA VAL A 203 18.34 -7.03 -5.02
C VAL A 203 18.62 -8.51 -5.13
N LYS A 204 18.82 -9.16 -3.98
CA LYS A 204 18.94 -10.61 -3.86
C LYS A 204 17.71 -11.19 -3.17
N ILE A 205 16.81 -11.77 -3.95
CA ILE A 205 15.65 -12.51 -3.42
C ILE A 205 16.14 -13.80 -2.76
N VAL A 206 15.66 -14.07 -1.54
CA VAL A 206 16.00 -15.29 -0.79
C VAL A 206 15.25 -16.48 -1.38
N PRO A 207 15.93 -17.50 -1.92
CA PRO A 207 15.27 -18.66 -2.51
C PRO A 207 14.37 -19.38 -1.51
N GLY A 208 13.15 -19.73 -1.92
CA GLY A 208 12.20 -20.47 -1.09
C GLY A 208 11.48 -19.63 -0.02
N SER A 209 11.73 -18.32 0.07
CA SER A 209 11.05 -17.42 1.02
C SER A 209 9.62 -17.04 0.62
N TYR A 210 9.29 -17.23 -0.66
CA TYR A 210 7.99 -16.83 -1.20
C TYR A 210 6.84 -17.53 -0.48
N SER A 211 5.88 -16.74 -0.03
CA SER A 211 4.62 -17.22 0.54
C SER A 211 3.45 -16.40 0.00
N ARG A 212 2.29 -17.06 -0.12
CA ARG A 212 1.05 -16.44 -0.61
C ARG A 212 -0.05 -16.64 0.41
N ARG A 213 -0.73 -15.55 0.78
CA ARG A 213 -1.95 -15.58 1.58
C ARG A 213 -3.06 -14.75 0.94
N VAL A 214 -4.30 -15.05 1.30
CA VAL A 214 -5.47 -14.32 0.84
C VAL A 214 -6.23 -13.81 2.06
N GLU A 215 -6.58 -12.53 2.05
CA GLU A 215 -7.31 -11.88 3.14
C GLU A 215 -8.50 -11.10 2.60
N GLU A 216 -9.68 -11.37 3.14
CA GLU A 216 -10.87 -10.56 2.86
C GLU A 216 -11.13 -9.61 4.03
N LYS A 217 -11.24 -8.31 3.74
CA LYS A 217 -11.54 -7.27 4.72
C LYS A 217 -12.22 -6.06 4.10
N SER A 218 -12.83 -5.24 4.94
CA SER A 218 -13.37 -3.94 4.51
C SER A 218 -12.26 -3.02 4.00
N SER A 219 -12.47 -2.39 2.85
CA SER A 219 -11.52 -1.40 2.32
C SER A 219 -11.66 -0.08 3.07
N LEU A 220 -10.56 0.41 3.65
CA LEU A 220 -10.52 1.74 4.28
C LEU A 220 -10.55 2.85 3.23
N SER A 221 -9.90 2.65 2.09
CA SER A 221 -9.93 3.60 0.97
C SER A 221 -11.29 3.68 0.32
N TYR A 222 -12.05 2.58 0.33
CA TYR A 222 -13.36 2.46 -0.29
C TYR A 222 -14.38 1.88 0.70
N PRO A 223 -14.81 2.65 1.73
CA PRO A 223 -15.78 2.15 2.71
C PRO A 223 -17.02 1.58 2.04
N GLY A 224 -17.49 0.43 2.54
CA GLY A 224 -18.64 -0.29 1.97
C GLY A 224 -18.30 -1.22 0.80
N LEU A 225 -17.13 -1.09 0.18
CA LEU A 225 -16.62 -2.02 -0.84
C LEU A 225 -15.65 -3.03 -0.17
N PRO A 226 -16.05 -4.31 0.01
CA PRO A 226 -15.13 -5.31 0.54
C PRO A 226 -13.97 -5.55 -0.44
N ALA A 227 -12.82 -5.92 0.11
CA ALA A 227 -11.62 -6.19 -0.65
C ALA A 227 -11.03 -7.55 -0.30
N CYS A 228 -10.67 -8.30 -1.34
CA CYS A 228 -9.86 -9.51 -1.29
C CYS A 228 -8.42 -9.14 -1.66
N TYR A 229 -7.50 -9.32 -0.71
CA TYR A 229 -6.09 -9.04 -0.88
C TYR A 229 -5.33 -10.34 -1.07
N VAL A 230 -4.73 -10.49 -2.24
CA VAL A 230 -3.80 -11.58 -2.52
C VAL A 230 -2.40 -11.05 -2.19
N LEU A 231 -1.88 -11.45 -1.04
CA LEU A 231 -0.62 -10.97 -0.51
C LEU A 231 0.49 -11.97 -0.85
N HIS A 232 1.50 -11.49 -1.57
CA HIS A 232 2.69 -12.22 -1.99
C HIS A 232 3.86 -11.73 -1.15
N SER A 233 4.31 -12.52 -0.16
CA SER A 233 5.43 -12.13 0.69
C SER A 233 6.72 -12.79 0.25
N VAL A 234 7.79 -12.00 0.16
CA VAL A 234 9.13 -12.43 -0.27
C VAL A 234 10.18 -11.84 0.67
N ASP A 235 11.20 -12.62 1.03
CA ASP A 235 12.39 -12.09 1.70
C ASP A 235 13.42 -11.66 0.66
N ALA A 236 14.03 -10.51 0.88
CA ALA A 236 15.09 -9.99 0.02
C ALA A 236 16.21 -9.36 0.84
N ILE A 237 17.42 -9.40 0.30
CA ILE A 237 18.56 -8.62 0.75
C ILE A 237 18.77 -7.52 -0.30
N VAL A 238 18.92 -6.27 0.15
CA VAL A 238 19.14 -5.13 -0.75
C VAL A 238 20.47 -4.47 -0.36
N GLU A 239 21.44 -4.51 -1.26
CA GLU A 239 22.78 -4.00 -1.01
C GLU A 239 22.86 -2.48 -1.12
N GLY A 240 23.57 -1.85 -0.17
CA GLY A 240 23.81 -0.40 -0.16
C GLY A 240 22.74 0.42 0.58
N LEU A 241 21.81 -0.23 1.28
CA LEU A 241 20.90 0.48 2.19
C LEU A 241 21.64 0.98 3.45
N PRO A 242 21.22 2.12 4.03
CA PRO A 242 21.71 2.59 5.33
C PRO A 242 21.41 1.59 6.45
N GLU A 243 22.30 1.49 7.43
CA GLU A 243 22.13 0.64 8.62
C GLU A 243 21.22 1.29 9.68
N GLU A 244 21.07 2.61 9.62
CA GLU A 244 20.20 3.40 10.49
C GLU A 244 18.89 3.77 9.77
N ASP A 245 17.94 4.34 10.50
CA ASP A 245 16.71 4.90 9.94
C ASP A 245 17.01 5.95 8.85
N PHE A 246 16.24 5.93 7.76
CA PHE A 246 16.44 6.80 6.61
C PHE A 246 15.11 7.22 5.97
N CYS A 247 15.19 8.12 4.99
CA CYS A 247 14.02 8.55 4.21
C CYS A 247 14.31 8.48 2.71
N THR A 248 13.27 8.23 1.93
CA THR A 248 13.29 8.35 0.48
C THR A 248 12.18 9.27 0.00
N ASP A 249 12.44 9.97 -1.09
CA ASP A 249 11.46 10.86 -1.73
C ASP A 249 10.96 10.22 -3.03
N GLU A 250 9.65 10.26 -3.27
CA GLU A 250 9.10 9.96 -4.59
C GLU A 250 9.23 11.20 -5.47
N ASN A 251 9.88 11.06 -6.62
CA ASN A 251 10.02 12.16 -7.57
C ASN A 251 8.65 12.50 -8.18
N GLU A 252 7.98 13.51 -7.63
CA GLU A 252 6.87 14.18 -8.29
C GLU A 252 7.44 14.95 -9.50
N TYR A 253 7.35 14.37 -10.70
CA TYR A 253 7.38 15.20 -11.90
C TYR A 253 6.19 16.16 -11.79
N GLU A 254 6.49 17.44 -11.65
CA GLU A 254 5.50 18.51 -11.44
C GLU A 254 4.48 18.51 -12.58
N GLU A 255 3.35 17.85 -12.37
CA GLU A 255 2.13 18.19 -13.08
C GLU A 255 1.33 19.15 -12.20
N ALA A 256 1.15 20.36 -12.75
CA ALA A 256 0.58 21.54 -12.13
C ALA A 256 -0.74 21.29 -11.37
N ARG A 257 -0.92 22.09 -10.32
CA ARG A 257 -2.10 22.22 -9.46
C ARG A 257 -3.40 22.38 -10.28
N ALA A 258 -4.05 21.28 -10.59
CA ALA A 258 -5.43 21.25 -11.09
C ALA A 258 -6.36 20.66 -10.01
N GLU A 259 -7.58 21.19 -9.92
CA GLU A 259 -8.63 20.70 -9.03
C GLU A 259 -8.97 19.23 -9.34
N GLY A 260 -8.94 18.38 -8.32
CA GLY A 260 -9.26 16.94 -8.45
C GLY A 260 -8.08 15.97 -8.55
N LYS A 261 -6.84 16.41 -8.29
CA LYS A 261 -5.66 15.52 -8.33
C LYS A 261 -5.64 14.51 -7.17
N ALA A 262 -5.11 13.31 -7.45
CA ALA A 262 -4.93 12.27 -6.46
C ALA A 262 -3.87 12.68 -5.42
N VAL A 263 -4.13 12.37 -4.14
CA VAL A 263 -3.14 12.53 -3.07
C VAL A 263 -2.10 11.42 -3.20
N THR A 264 -0.86 11.83 -3.48
CA THR A 264 0.33 10.99 -3.70
C THR A 264 1.20 10.94 -2.45
N VAL A 265 2.06 9.91 -2.36
CA VAL A 265 3.11 9.87 -1.35
C VAL A 265 4.25 10.75 -1.84
N LYS A 266 4.82 11.54 -0.94
CA LYS A 266 5.97 12.40 -1.24
C LYS A 266 7.24 11.84 -0.64
N ARG A 267 7.14 11.32 0.59
CA ARG A 267 8.28 10.82 1.35
C ARG A 267 7.92 9.61 2.18
N HIS A 268 8.82 8.64 2.20
CA HIS A 268 8.75 7.44 3.00
C HIS A 268 9.79 7.53 4.12
N HIS A 269 9.38 7.22 5.35
CA HIS A 269 10.28 7.14 6.51
C HIS A 269 10.49 5.68 6.86
N TRP A 270 11.72 5.21 6.72
CA TRP A 270 12.12 3.82 6.88
C TRP A 270 12.87 3.62 8.19
N LYS A 271 12.60 2.48 8.82
CA LYS A 271 13.29 2.07 10.05
C LYS A 271 13.55 0.58 10.08
N TRP A 272 14.62 0.20 10.75
CA TRP A 272 14.94 -1.20 11.01
C TRP A 272 14.29 -1.66 12.31
N VAL A 273 13.58 -2.80 12.28
CA VAL A 273 12.91 -3.34 13.46
C VAL A 273 13.24 -4.82 13.66
N SER A 274 13.17 -5.29 14.91
CA SER A 274 13.22 -6.72 15.19
C SER A 274 12.06 -7.45 14.49
N PRO A 275 12.27 -8.64 13.90
CA PRO A 275 11.21 -9.44 13.30
C PRO A 275 9.99 -9.64 14.21
N ASP A 276 10.21 -9.78 15.52
CA ASP A 276 9.14 -9.97 16.52
C ASP A 276 8.21 -8.75 16.65
N SER A 277 8.64 -7.59 16.17
CA SER A 277 7.86 -6.35 16.20
C SER A 277 6.84 -6.28 15.06
N ILE A 278 6.99 -7.11 14.02
CA ILE A 278 6.11 -7.13 12.86
C ILE A 278 5.00 -8.15 13.12
N ARG A 279 3.79 -7.66 13.42
CA ARG A 279 2.62 -8.54 13.54
C ARG A 279 2.23 -9.05 12.14
N ALA A 280 2.15 -10.38 12.01
CA ALA A 280 1.71 -11.07 10.80
C ALA A 280 0.25 -10.76 10.43
#